data_AF-A0A1L9TS88-F1
#
_entry.id   AF-A0A1L9TS88-F1
#
_cell.length_a   1.000
_cell.length_b   1.000
_cell.length_c   1.000
_cell.angle_alpha   90.00
_cell.angle_beta   90.00
_cell.angle_gamma   90.00
#
_symmetry.space_group_name_H-M   'P 1'
#
loop_
_entity.id
_entity.type
_entity.pdbx_description
1 polymer ?
#
loop_
_entity_poly.entity_id
_entity_poly.type
_entity_poly.pdbx_seq_one_letter_code
_entity_poly.pdbx_strand_id
1 'polypeptide(L)'
;MVYFDGFPVELIVQQLQESDFVGIKSLREVHSRVDDIVKENAAHIFRGLRNSHPVLVTDQCRNLFRRIALINHQSVLCHNIDEYISLLSIQTSTDLLLKNNPELSTYMFDLGAQIQRLACACLTTLHDKLDTALYPASDSTLAGEEELYGAAYSFSWVEEYRVYRALWYMCYHSDLHDALDRWNWPSESISRLNESIIMLHIKGFIIYEIRQVKWALKKLGLRCVAEPRWFRTKKGPLPLFPTITSFSAITPFSCAEYPVWPCPTLPAESDGNDIWGRSFHASQAQSQALRCLWLCSIAVLNYATYFAVPHISTMRLFQSLGLFIWDDRRMFTLGLVRLVPIGPRPGTLTPARRLHGPAIPSSWTRLYRRILGLSGRHPNATLPPP
;
A
#
# COMPACT_ATOMS: atom_id res chain seq x y z
N MET A 1 28.23 -6.25 19.42
CA MET A 1 27.56 -7.50 19.85
C MET A 1 26.81 -7.18 21.14
N VAL A 2 25.49 -7.16 21.10
CA VAL A 2 24.67 -6.93 22.31
C VAL A 2 24.50 -8.29 22.99
N TYR A 3 24.99 -8.44 24.23
CA TYR A 3 24.85 -9.67 25.00
C TYR A 3 23.46 -9.73 25.61
N PHE A 4 22.59 -10.64 25.17
CA PHE A 4 21.27 -10.84 25.79
C PHE A 4 21.30 -11.81 26.97
N ASP A 5 22.41 -12.55 27.17
CA ASP A 5 22.53 -13.60 28.18
C ASP A 5 22.36 -13.13 29.65
N GLY A 6 22.58 -11.84 29.92
CA GLY A 6 22.40 -11.25 31.26
C GLY A 6 21.08 -10.53 31.50
N PHE A 7 20.26 -10.32 30.45
CA PHE A 7 19.03 -9.53 30.60
C PHE A 7 17.85 -10.39 31.07
N PRO A 8 17.01 -9.89 32.00
CA PRO A 8 15.71 -10.49 32.31
C PRO A 8 14.84 -10.65 31.06
N VAL A 9 14.09 -11.74 30.97
CA VAL A 9 13.22 -12.05 29.82
C VAL A 9 12.19 -10.94 29.62
N GLU A 10 11.70 -10.36 30.70
CA GLU A 10 10.69 -9.30 30.71
C GLU A 10 11.19 -8.05 29.97
N LEU A 11 12.46 -7.66 30.19
CA LEU A 11 13.05 -6.51 29.51
C LEU A 11 13.28 -6.78 28.02
N ILE A 12 13.68 -8.00 27.66
CA ILE A 12 13.82 -8.40 26.26
C ILE A 12 12.46 -8.34 25.56
N VAL A 13 11.42 -8.90 26.18
CA VAL A 13 10.05 -8.87 25.64
C VAL A 13 9.54 -7.44 25.49
N GLN A 14 9.77 -6.57 26.47
CA GLN A 14 9.39 -5.16 26.39
C GLN A 14 10.08 -4.45 25.22
N GLN A 15 11.38 -4.65 25.03
CA GLN A 15 12.11 -4.08 23.91
C GLN A 15 11.59 -4.60 22.56
N LEU A 16 11.26 -5.89 22.46
CA LEU A 16 10.70 -6.50 21.25
C LEU A 16 9.30 -5.95 20.92
N GLN A 17 8.51 -5.56 21.92
CA GLN A 17 7.19 -4.93 21.70
C GLN A 17 7.27 -3.53 21.07
N GLU A 18 8.39 -2.83 21.28
CA GLU A 18 8.66 -1.51 20.73
C GLU A 18 9.50 -1.56 19.44
N SER A 19 10.00 -2.73 19.08
CA SER A 19 10.80 -2.95 17.87
C SER A 19 9.93 -3.06 16.62
N ASP A 20 10.54 -3.00 15.44
CA ASP A 20 9.87 -3.33 14.19
C ASP A 20 10.07 -4.80 13.80
N PHE A 21 9.38 -5.25 12.76
CA PHE A 21 9.43 -6.66 12.35
C PHE A 21 10.83 -7.08 11.89
N VAL A 22 11.54 -6.18 11.20
CA VAL A 22 12.89 -6.45 10.69
C VAL A 22 13.89 -6.58 11.83
N GLY A 23 13.80 -5.74 12.85
CA GLY A 23 14.59 -5.78 14.06
C GLY A 23 14.38 -7.08 14.83
N ILE A 24 13.12 -7.47 15.05
CA ILE A 24 12.79 -8.74 15.71
C ILE A 24 13.37 -9.93 14.93
N LYS A 25 13.15 -9.98 13.61
CA LYS A 25 13.70 -11.05 12.77
C LYS A 25 15.23 -11.10 12.84
N SER A 26 15.89 -9.96 12.73
CA SER A 26 17.36 -9.88 12.76
C SER A 26 17.92 -10.33 14.12
N LEU A 27 17.25 -9.99 15.23
CA LEU A 27 17.66 -10.45 16.56
C LEU A 27 17.50 -11.97 16.73
N ARG A 28 16.41 -12.54 16.21
CA ARG A 28 16.18 -14.01 16.23
C ARG A 28 17.24 -14.77 15.43
N GLU A 29 17.64 -14.25 14.27
CA GLU A 29 18.66 -14.87 13.42
C GLU A 29 20.06 -14.85 14.06
N VAL A 30 20.35 -13.85 14.89
CA VAL A 30 21.67 -13.66 15.51
C VAL A 30 21.76 -14.26 16.92
N HIS A 31 20.64 -14.43 17.64
CA HIS A 31 20.65 -14.84 19.04
C HIS A 31 19.58 -15.90 19.35
N SER A 32 20.01 -17.15 19.59
CA SER A 32 19.12 -18.30 19.87
C SER A 32 18.17 -18.06 21.03
N ARG A 33 18.68 -17.51 22.15
CA ARG A 33 17.83 -17.16 23.30
C ARG A 33 16.69 -16.18 22.94
N VAL A 34 16.93 -15.23 22.04
CA VAL A 34 15.89 -14.31 21.61
C VAL A 34 14.86 -15.05 20.75
N ASP A 35 15.28 -15.98 19.91
CA ASP A 35 14.35 -16.82 19.14
C ASP A 35 13.46 -17.68 20.04
N ASP A 36 14.01 -18.28 21.10
CA ASP A 36 13.25 -19.04 22.09
C ASP A 36 12.24 -18.14 22.84
N ILE A 37 12.69 -16.96 23.30
CA ILE A 37 11.82 -15.98 23.96
C ILE A 37 10.68 -15.54 23.04
N VAL A 38 10.97 -15.27 21.76
CA VAL A 38 9.96 -14.88 20.78
C VAL A 38 8.93 -15.99 20.59
N LYS A 39 9.35 -17.25 20.46
CA LYS A 39 8.44 -18.39 20.29
C LYS A 39 7.51 -18.58 21.49
N GLU A 40 8.04 -18.43 22.70
CA GLU A 40 7.28 -18.58 23.93
C GLU A 40 6.34 -17.38 24.20
N ASN A 41 6.75 -16.17 23.79
CA ASN A 41 6.05 -14.92 24.11
C ASN A 41 5.39 -14.26 22.89
N ALA A 42 5.24 -14.98 21.77
CA ALA A 42 4.78 -14.43 20.50
C ALA A 42 3.49 -13.62 20.64
N ALA A 43 2.46 -14.18 21.27
CA ALA A 43 1.18 -13.51 21.46
C ALA A 43 1.31 -12.16 22.21
N HIS A 44 2.22 -12.10 23.19
CA HIS A 44 2.47 -10.87 23.97
C HIS A 44 3.25 -9.84 23.14
N ILE A 45 4.27 -10.28 22.40
CA ILE A 45 5.06 -9.42 21.51
C ILE A 45 4.17 -8.84 20.41
N PHE A 46 3.38 -9.68 19.73
CA PHE A 46 2.43 -9.23 18.70
C PHE A 46 1.38 -8.26 19.23
N ARG A 47 0.91 -8.45 20.48
CA ARG A 47 0.01 -7.49 21.11
C ARG A 47 0.67 -6.12 21.27
N GLY A 48 1.95 -6.09 21.67
CA GLY A 48 2.75 -4.87 21.73
C GLY A 48 2.88 -4.22 20.36
N LEU A 49 3.36 -4.97 19.36
CA LEU A 49 3.49 -4.52 17.97
C LEU A 49 2.18 -3.98 17.39
N ARG A 50 1.05 -4.63 17.68
CA ARG A 50 -0.26 -4.16 17.22
C ARG A 50 -0.61 -2.77 17.75
N ASN A 51 -0.12 -2.44 18.94
CA ASN A 51 -0.41 -1.17 19.61
C ASN A 51 0.65 -0.09 19.27
N SER A 52 1.90 -0.49 19.01
CA SER A 52 3.02 0.42 18.74
C SER A 52 3.26 0.64 17.25
N HIS A 53 3.05 -0.36 16.39
CA HIS A 53 3.37 -0.31 14.96
C HIS A 53 2.30 0.49 14.19
N PRO A 54 2.63 1.65 13.58
CA PRO A 54 1.65 2.57 12.98
C PRO A 54 0.73 1.93 11.93
N VAL A 55 1.26 1.01 11.12
CA VAL A 55 0.46 0.23 10.14
C VAL A 55 -0.55 -0.72 10.80
N LEU A 56 -0.15 -1.45 11.85
CA LEU A 56 -1.00 -2.47 12.49
C LEU A 56 -2.03 -1.89 13.46
N VAL A 57 -1.88 -0.63 13.84
CA VAL A 57 -2.93 0.12 14.56
C VAL A 57 -4.19 0.27 13.70
N THR A 58 -4.06 0.24 12.36
CA THR A 58 -5.22 0.34 11.46
C THR A 58 -6.04 -0.94 11.43
N ASP A 59 -7.38 -0.79 11.48
CA ASP A 59 -8.32 -1.92 11.39
C ASP A 59 -8.09 -2.78 10.16
N GLN A 60 -7.77 -2.17 9.02
CA GLN A 60 -7.60 -2.90 7.77
C GLN A 60 -6.39 -3.84 7.81
N CYS A 61 -5.20 -3.32 8.15
CA CYS A 61 -4.00 -4.16 8.20
C CYS A 61 -4.07 -5.15 9.36
N ARG A 62 -4.64 -4.77 10.51
CA ARG A 62 -4.91 -5.68 11.63
C ARG A 62 -5.82 -6.84 11.21
N ASN A 63 -6.88 -6.55 10.48
CA ASN A 63 -7.79 -7.58 9.98
C ASN A 63 -7.12 -8.48 8.93
N LEU A 64 -6.32 -7.92 8.03
CA LEU A 64 -5.55 -8.72 7.06
C LEU A 64 -4.55 -9.63 7.76
N PHE A 65 -3.79 -9.10 8.72
CA PHE A 65 -2.87 -9.86 9.55
C PHE A 65 -3.58 -11.03 10.24
N ARG A 66 -4.72 -10.78 10.89
CA ARG A 66 -5.54 -11.82 11.54
C ARG A 66 -6.03 -12.87 10.53
N ARG A 67 -6.49 -12.43 9.37
CA ARG A 67 -6.99 -13.32 8.31
C ARG A 67 -5.91 -14.25 7.77
N ILE A 68 -4.72 -13.71 7.55
CA ILE A 68 -3.55 -14.49 7.13
C ILE A 68 -3.19 -15.51 8.22
N ALA A 69 -3.14 -15.08 9.49
CA ALA A 69 -2.88 -16.01 10.59
C ALA A 69 -3.93 -17.12 10.68
N LEU A 70 -5.22 -16.79 10.48
CA LEU A 70 -6.32 -17.76 10.49
C LEU A 70 -6.20 -18.77 9.35
N ILE A 71 -5.91 -18.32 8.13
CA ILE A 71 -5.76 -19.18 6.95
C ILE A 71 -4.59 -20.16 7.12
N ASN A 72 -3.49 -19.69 7.68
CA ASN A 72 -2.27 -20.49 7.87
C ASN A 72 -2.29 -21.33 9.15
N HIS A 73 -3.34 -21.22 9.98
CA HIS A 73 -3.47 -22.05 11.16
C HIS A 73 -3.84 -23.49 10.75
N GLN A 74 -3.00 -24.47 11.13
CA GLN A 74 -3.13 -25.87 10.69
C GLN A 74 -4.47 -26.52 11.09
N SER A 75 -5.01 -26.17 12.26
CA SER A 75 -6.30 -26.71 12.73
C SER A 75 -7.54 -26.09 12.06
N VAL A 76 -7.36 -25.05 11.24
CA VAL A 76 -8.48 -24.40 10.55
C VAL A 76 -8.73 -25.11 9.23
N LEU A 77 -9.90 -25.74 9.14
CA LEU A 77 -10.46 -26.31 7.92
C LEU A 77 -11.81 -25.65 7.68
N CYS A 78 -12.01 -25.18 6.47
CA CYS A 78 -13.23 -24.50 6.07
C CYS A 78 -13.67 -25.08 4.74
N HIS A 79 -14.92 -25.49 4.58
CA HIS A 79 -15.35 -26.30 3.43
C HIS A 79 -16.03 -25.47 2.33
N ASN A 80 -16.45 -24.25 2.65
CA ASN A 80 -17.18 -23.39 1.71
C ASN A 80 -17.05 -21.91 2.09
N ILE A 81 -17.49 -21.05 1.18
CA ILE A 81 -17.40 -19.59 1.36
C ILE A 81 -18.23 -19.07 2.54
N ASP A 82 -19.37 -19.67 2.85
CA ASP A 82 -20.27 -19.19 3.90
C ASP A 82 -19.69 -19.50 5.30
N GLU A 83 -19.10 -20.69 5.46
CA GLU A 83 -18.31 -21.06 6.65
C GLU A 83 -17.10 -20.13 6.80
N TYR A 84 -16.43 -19.79 5.71
CA TYR A 84 -15.29 -18.86 5.75
C TYR A 84 -15.70 -17.47 6.20
N ILE A 85 -16.78 -16.92 5.63
CA ILE A 85 -17.33 -15.63 6.03
C ILE A 85 -17.76 -15.67 7.51
N SER A 86 -18.35 -16.77 7.95
CA SER A 86 -18.71 -16.98 9.36
C SER A 86 -17.46 -16.95 10.25
N LEU A 87 -16.39 -17.67 9.88
CA LEU A 87 -15.10 -17.63 10.59
C LEU A 87 -14.49 -16.22 10.61
N LEU A 88 -14.61 -15.46 9.52
CA LEU A 88 -14.17 -14.07 9.47
C LEU A 88 -14.98 -13.16 10.39
N SER A 89 -16.27 -13.45 10.57
CA SER A 89 -17.14 -12.69 11.47
C SER A 89 -16.86 -12.98 12.95
N ILE A 90 -16.38 -14.18 13.27
CA ILE A 90 -15.95 -14.51 14.62
C ILE A 90 -14.69 -13.70 14.94
N GLN A 91 -14.79 -12.90 15.99
CA GLN A 91 -13.72 -12.02 16.45
C GLN A 91 -12.68 -12.81 17.26
N THR A 92 -12.23 -13.96 16.74
CA THR A 92 -11.17 -14.76 17.33
C THR A 92 -9.93 -13.88 17.46
N SER A 93 -9.47 -13.66 18.69
CA SER A 93 -8.30 -12.85 18.94
C SER A 93 -7.09 -13.46 18.24
N THR A 94 -6.32 -12.65 17.51
CA THR A 94 -5.03 -13.05 16.94
C THR A 94 -4.12 -13.66 18.00
N ASP A 95 -4.18 -13.14 19.23
CA ASP A 95 -3.42 -13.64 20.36
C ASP A 95 -3.71 -15.13 20.64
N LEU A 96 -4.97 -15.58 20.43
CA LEU A 96 -5.36 -16.98 20.63
C LEU A 96 -4.87 -17.89 19.50
N LEU A 97 -4.83 -17.39 18.27
CA LEU A 97 -4.32 -18.14 17.11
C LEU A 97 -2.81 -18.39 17.23
N LEU A 98 -2.09 -17.42 17.78
CA LEU A 98 -0.64 -17.48 17.94
C LEU A 98 -0.23 -18.21 19.21
N LYS A 99 -1.08 -18.19 20.25
CA LYS A 99 -0.84 -18.90 21.50
C LYS A 99 -0.74 -20.40 21.23
N ASN A 100 0.36 -21.01 21.65
CA ASN A 100 0.68 -22.43 21.46
C ASN A 100 0.93 -22.86 20.01
N ASN A 101 1.15 -21.92 19.09
CA ASN A 101 1.49 -22.23 17.69
C ASN A 101 2.80 -21.53 17.28
N PRO A 102 3.98 -22.10 17.62
CA PRO A 102 5.28 -21.46 17.38
C PRO A 102 5.62 -21.37 15.89
N GLU A 103 5.16 -22.33 15.08
CA GLU A 103 5.35 -22.32 13.63
C GLU A 103 4.59 -21.16 12.98
N LEU A 104 3.31 -21.01 13.32
CA LEU A 104 2.50 -19.89 12.84
C LEU A 104 3.06 -18.55 13.32
N SER A 105 3.48 -18.48 14.59
CA SER A 105 4.09 -17.27 15.15
C SER A 105 5.36 -16.86 14.41
N THR A 106 6.24 -17.82 14.15
CA THR A 106 7.46 -17.62 13.36
C THR A 106 7.13 -17.13 11.96
N TYR A 107 6.21 -17.80 11.28
CA TYR A 107 5.73 -17.40 9.95
C TYR A 107 5.24 -15.95 9.93
N MET A 108 4.42 -15.55 10.90
CA MET A 108 3.86 -14.20 10.95
C MET A 108 4.93 -13.12 11.20
N PHE A 109 5.97 -13.39 12.01
CA PHE A 109 7.08 -12.46 12.20
C PHE A 109 7.91 -12.33 10.93
N ASP A 110 8.20 -13.46 10.26
CA ASP A 110 9.00 -13.49 9.05
C ASP A 110 8.28 -12.78 7.90
N LEU A 111 6.98 -13.00 7.77
CA LEU A 111 6.11 -12.32 6.81
C LEU A 111 6.06 -10.82 7.08
N GLY A 112 5.88 -10.40 8.35
CA GLY A 112 5.89 -8.98 8.71
C GLY A 112 7.21 -8.29 8.33
N ALA A 113 8.35 -8.97 8.57
CA ALA A 113 9.67 -8.44 8.25
C ALA A 113 9.88 -8.35 6.74
N GLN A 114 9.39 -9.34 5.98
CA GLN A 114 9.44 -9.34 4.53
C GLN A 114 8.59 -8.21 3.96
N ILE A 115 7.36 -8.02 4.45
CA ILE A 115 6.48 -6.93 4.03
C ILE A 115 7.12 -5.57 4.31
N GLN A 116 7.75 -5.38 5.48
CA GLN A 116 8.45 -4.14 5.79
C GLN A 116 9.59 -3.85 4.80
N ARG A 117 10.45 -4.85 4.52
CA ARG A 117 11.54 -4.71 3.54
C ARG A 117 11.02 -4.40 2.13
N LEU A 118 9.95 -5.08 1.72
CA LEU A 118 9.31 -4.84 0.41
C LEU A 118 8.64 -3.47 0.34
N ALA A 119 8.05 -2.99 1.43
CA ALA A 119 7.46 -1.66 1.48
C ALA A 119 8.52 -0.58 1.25
N CYS A 120 9.66 -0.69 1.94
CA CYS A 120 10.80 0.21 1.77
C CYS A 120 11.34 0.19 0.33
N ALA A 121 11.54 -1.01 -0.23
CA ALA A 121 12.02 -1.17 -1.60
C ALA A 121 11.03 -0.62 -2.64
N CYS A 122 9.73 -0.85 -2.45
CA CYS A 122 8.68 -0.36 -3.34
C CYS A 122 8.57 1.16 -3.30
N LEU A 123 8.60 1.77 -2.11
CA LEU A 123 8.58 3.23 -1.97
C LEU A 123 9.79 3.87 -2.65
N THR A 124 10.99 3.33 -2.41
CA THR A 124 12.23 3.79 -3.07
C THR A 124 12.08 3.71 -4.59
N THR A 125 11.65 2.56 -5.11
CA THR A 125 11.49 2.33 -6.56
C THR A 125 10.46 3.30 -7.20
N LEU A 126 9.33 3.52 -6.53
CA LEU A 126 8.31 4.45 -7.02
C LEU A 126 8.80 5.89 -6.94
N HIS A 127 9.55 6.24 -5.89
CA HIS A 127 10.12 7.56 -5.71
C HIS A 127 11.14 7.87 -6.80
N ASP A 128 12.11 6.99 -7.05
CA ASP A 128 13.13 7.15 -8.09
C ASP A 128 12.48 7.33 -9.47
N LYS A 129 11.40 6.59 -9.73
CA LYS A 129 10.66 6.69 -10.98
C LYS A 129 9.91 8.02 -11.12
N LEU A 130 9.34 8.52 -10.03
CA LEU A 130 8.70 9.84 -9.99
C LEU A 130 9.73 10.93 -10.22
N ASP A 131 10.85 10.87 -9.51
CA ASP A 131 11.94 11.85 -9.56
C ASP A 131 12.51 11.98 -10.98
N THR A 132 12.85 10.83 -11.59
CA THR A 132 13.31 10.76 -12.98
C THR A 132 12.31 11.37 -13.98
N ALA A 133 11.01 11.27 -13.71
CA ALA A 133 9.97 11.81 -14.58
C ALA A 133 9.77 13.33 -14.42
N LEU A 134 10.07 13.86 -13.24
CA LEU A 134 9.91 15.28 -12.92
C LEU A 134 11.17 16.09 -13.27
N TYR A 135 12.35 15.52 -13.01
CA TYR A 135 13.66 16.14 -13.15
C TYR A 135 14.56 15.30 -14.07
N PRO A 136 14.29 15.27 -15.39
CA PRO A 136 15.20 14.63 -16.33
C PRO A 136 16.57 15.32 -16.28
N ALA A 137 17.65 14.53 -16.33
CA ALA A 137 19.05 14.93 -16.11
C ALA A 137 19.58 16.13 -16.94
N SER A 138 18.79 16.68 -17.86
CA SER A 138 19.12 17.83 -18.70
C SER A 138 18.73 19.21 -18.12
N ASP A 139 17.94 19.27 -17.03
CA ASP A 139 17.42 20.54 -16.45
C ASP A 139 18.17 20.95 -15.16
N SER A 140 19.50 20.93 -15.17
CA SER A 140 20.37 21.16 -13.99
C SER A 140 20.47 22.62 -13.48
N THR A 141 19.46 23.47 -13.71
CA THR A 141 19.54 24.92 -13.45
C THR A 141 18.66 25.46 -12.31
N LEU A 142 17.95 24.63 -11.55
CA LEU A 142 17.12 25.10 -10.43
C LEU A 142 17.87 24.99 -9.09
N ALA A 143 18.89 25.83 -8.92
CA ALA A 143 19.74 25.93 -7.73
C ALA A 143 19.10 26.68 -6.54
N GLY A 144 17.82 26.44 -6.23
CA GLY A 144 17.11 27.18 -5.17
C GLY A 144 16.30 26.34 -4.18
N GLU A 145 16.40 25.01 -4.20
CA GLU A 145 15.40 24.12 -3.59
C GLU A 145 15.88 23.34 -2.34
N GLU A 146 17.00 23.67 -1.69
CA GLU A 146 17.51 22.89 -0.53
C GLU A 146 16.49 22.70 0.63
N GLU A 147 15.63 23.68 0.91
CA GLU A 147 14.57 23.55 1.95
C GLU A 147 13.33 22.76 1.47
N LEU A 148 13.06 22.72 0.16
CA LEU A 148 12.01 21.87 -0.44
C LEU A 148 12.48 20.42 -0.57
N TYR A 149 13.78 20.18 -0.69
CA TYR A 149 14.40 18.86 -0.85
C TYR A 149 14.27 17.99 0.41
N GLY A 150 14.50 18.55 1.61
CA GLY A 150 14.47 17.74 2.84
C GLY A 150 13.08 17.19 3.21
N ALA A 151 12.03 17.99 3.02
CA ALA A 151 10.66 17.61 3.38
C ALA A 151 9.92 16.83 2.27
N ALA A 152 10.38 16.95 1.00
CA ALA A 152 9.82 16.21 -0.13
C ALA A 152 10.37 14.78 -0.22
N TYR A 153 11.53 14.45 0.37
CA TYR A 153 12.12 13.12 0.22
C TYR A 153 11.82 12.14 1.38
N SER A 154 11.33 12.60 2.53
CA SER A 154 10.86 11.67 3.59
C SER A 154 9.49 11.09 3.23
N PHE A 155 9.33 9.76 3.28
CA PHE A 155 8.03 9.13 3.10
C PHE A 155 7.11 9.44 4.28
N SER A 156 5.87 9.84 3.99
CA SER A 156 4.89 10.00 5.06
C SER A 156 4.33 8.65 5.49
N TRP A 157 3.84 8.59 6.72
CA TRP A 157 3.23 7.36 7.25
C TRP A 157 2.08 6.84 6.37
N VAL A 158 1.34 7.73 5.67
CA VAL A 158 0.24 7.34 4.77
C VAL A 158 0.77 6.66 3.52
N GLU A 159 1.86 7.17 2.96
CA GLU A 159 2.50 6.60 1.77
C GLU A 159 2.96 5.18 2.07
N GLU A 160 3.63 5.01 3.20
CA GLU A 160 4.04 3.70 3.69
C GLU A 160 2.86 2.80 4.01
N TYR A 161 1.87 3.30 4.76
CA TYR A 161 0.65 2.57 5.08
C TYR A 161 -0.06 2.02 3.84
N ARG A 162 -0.16 2.79 2.75
CA ARG A 162 -0.79 2.35 1.49
C ARG A 162 0.00 1.21 0.83
N VAL A 163 1.33 1.28 0.85
CA VAL A 163 2.17 0.19 0.33
C VAL A 163 2.05 -1.07 1.19
N TYR A 164 2.13 -0.93 2.51
CA TYR A 164 1.89 -2.04 3.44
C TYR A 164 0.52 -2.67 3.24
N ARG A 165 -0.53 -1.85 3.17
CA ARG A 165 -1.90 -2.32 2.95
C ARG A 165 -1.97 -3.14 1.67
N ALA A 166 -1.45 -2.63 0.56
CA ALA A 166 -1.41 -3.35 -0.71
C ALA A 166 -0.65 -4.68 -0.60
N LEU A 167 0.53 -4.70 0.04
CA LEU A 167 1.31 -5.92 0.26
C LEU A 167 0.55 -6.94 1.12
N TRP A 168 -0.04 -6.52 2.24
CA TRP A 168 -0.87 -7.37 3.09
C TRP A 168 -2.07 -7.97 2.33
N TYR A 169 -2.73 -7.19 1.47
CA TYR A 169 -3.79 -7.71 0.61
C TYR A 169 -3.27 -8.78 -0.35
N MET A 170 -2.13 -8.53 -1.00
CA MET A 170 -1.53 -9.49 -1.92
C MET A 170 -1.13 -10.79 -1.20
N CYS A 171 -0.59 -10.70 0.02
CA CYS A 171 -0.27 -11.86 0.87
C CYS A 171 -1.54 -12.64 1.22
N TYR A 172 -2.56 -11.95 1.74
CA TYR A 172 -3.84 -12.55 2.09
C TYR A 172 -4.47 -13.30 0.92
N HIS A 173 -4.46 -12.70 -0.29
CA HIS A 173 -4.99 -13.35 -1.48
C HIS A 173 -4.17 -14.58 -1.89
N SER A 174 -2.83 -14.49 -1.81
CA SER A 174 -1.95 -15.64 -2.08
C SER A 174 -2.28 -16.79 -1.14
N ASP A 175 -2.23 -16.55 0.17
CA ASP A 175 -2.43 -17.57 1.19
C ASP A 175 -3.83 -18.15 1.16
N LEU A 176 -4.83 -17.32 0.86
CA LEU A 176 -6.20 -17.79 0.66
C LEU A 176 -6.26 -18.75 -0.52
N HIS A 177 -5.67 -18.42 -1.67
CA HIS A 177 -5.65 -19.31 -2.84
C HIS A 177 -5.00 -20.66 -2.51
N ASP A 178 -3.85 -20.66 -1.84
CA ASP A 178 -3.17 -21.89 -1.40
C ASP A 178 -4.05 -22.69 -0.42
N ALA A 179 -4.84 -21.99 0.41
CA ALA A 179 -5.77 -22.62 1.32
C ALA A 179 -7.03 -23.19 0.65
N LEU A 180 -7.53 -22.59 -0.44
CA LEU A 180 -8.68 -23.11 -1.18
C LEU A 180 -8.41 -24.54 -1.68
N ASP A 181 -7.18 -24.76 -2.19
CA ASP A 181 -6.73 -26.06 -2.65
C ASP A 181 -6.61 -27.04 -1.47
N ARG A 182 -5.97 -26.63 -0.38
CA ARG A 182 -5.83 -27.43 0.85
C ARG A 182 -7.18 -27.79 1.48
N TRP A 183 -8.15 -26.90 1.41
CA TRP A 183 -9.49 -27.07 1.98
C TRP A 183 -10.48 -27.78 1.05
N ASN A 184 -10.09 -28.08 -0.18
CA ASN A 184 -10.92 -28.74 -1.20
C ASN A 184 -12.28 -28.04 -1.42
N TRP A 185 -12.27 -26.71 -1.56
CA TRP A 185 -13.52 -25.96 -1.76
C TRP A 185 -14.25 -26.38 -3.04
N PRO A 186 -15.59 -26.46 -3.03
CA PRO A 186 -16.36 -26.72 -4.23
C PRO A 186 -16.25 -25.56 -5.22
N SER A 187 -16.28 -25.87 -6.52
CA SER A 187 -16.12 -24.86 -7.60
C SER A 187 -17.12 -23.71 -7.52
N GLU A 188 -18.33 -23.97 -7.02
CA GLU A 188 -19.35 -22.94 -6.76
C GLU A 188 -18.87 -21.92 -5.71
N SER A 189 -18.28 -22.38 -4.59
CA SER A 189 -17.72 -21.49 -3.56
C SER A 189 -16.56 -20.67 -4.11
N ILE A 190 -15.72 -21.28 -4.96
CA ILE A 190 -14.61 -20.57 -5.62
C ILE A 190 -15.15 -19.51 -6.60
N SER A 191 -16.21 -19.83 -7.37
CA SER A 191 -16.87 -18.86 -8.26
C SER A 191 -17.46 -17.69 -7.46
N ARG A 192 -18.18 -17.99 -6.38
CA ARG A 192 -18.75 -16.97 -5.47
C ARG A 192 -17.67 -16.13 -4.79
N LEU A 193 -16.49 -16.69 -4.49
CA LEU A 193 -15.37 -15.95 -3.94
C LEU A 193 -14.90 -14.86 -4.91
N ASN A 194 -14.86 -15.21 -6.21
CA ASN A 194 -14.49 -14.31 -7.29
C ASN A 194 -15.59 -13.28 -7.59
N GLU A 195 -16.86 -13.64 -7.43
CA GLU A 195 -18.01 -12.79 -7.73
C GLU A 195 -18.39 -11.85 -6.58
N SER A 196 -18.39 -12.32 -5.33
CA SER A 196 -19.24 -11.74 -4.30
C SER A 196 -18.55 -10.89 -3.24
N ILE A 197 -17.50 -11.30 -2.51
CA ILE A 197 -17.34 -10.72 -1.14
C ILE A 197 -15.96 -10.16 -0.79
N ILE A 198 -14.87 -10.66 -1.39
CA ILE A 198 -13.54 -10.05 -1.12
C ILE A 198 -13.39 -8.69 -1.83
N MET A 199 -14.02 -8.55 -3.00
CA MET A 199 -14.09 -7.27 -3.74
C MET A 199 -14.97 -6.21 -3.07
N LEU A 200 -16.01 -6.59 -2.30
CA LEU A 200 -16.89 -5.63 -1.60
C LEU A 200 -16.22 -4.96 -0.39
N HIS A 201 -15.20 -5.59 0.21
CA HIS A 201 -14.42 -5.00 1.31
C HIS A 201 -13.17 -4.27 0.84
N ILE A 202 -12.70 -4.56 -0.36
CA ILE A 202 -11.68 -3.76 -1.04
C ILE A 202 -12.41 -2.54 -1.59
N LYS A 203 -12.37 -1.43 -0.84
CA LYS A 203 -12.79 -0.14 -1.40
C LYS A 203 -12.07 0.01 -2.74
N GLY A 204 -12.80 0.26 -3.83
CA GLY A 204 -12.29 0.15 -5.21
C GLY A 204 -11.05 0.98 -5.55
N PHE A 205 -10.55 1.80 -4.62
CA PHE A 205 -9.28 2.50 -4.73
C PHE A 205 -8.04 1.66 -4.36
N ILE A 206 -8.16 0.70 -3.44
CA ILE A 206 -7.04 -0.13 -2.98
C ILE A 206 -6.44 -0.91 -4.15
N ILE A 207 -7.26 -1.24 -5.16
CA ILE A 207 -6.78 -1.90 -6.36
C ILE A 207 -5.73 -1.10 -7.13
N TYR A 208 -5.79 0.24 -7.08
CA TYR A 208 -4.80 1.08 -7.72
C TYR A 208 -3.50 1.07 -6.92
N GLU A 209 -3.58 1.04 -5.59
CA GLU A 209 -2.41 0.83 -4.71
C GLU A 209 -1.74 -0.51 -5.02
N ILE A 210 -2.52 -1.60 -5.05
CA ILE A 210 -2.05 -2.95 -5.42
C ILE A 210 -1.39 -2.96 -6.79
N ARG A 211 -1.96 -2.28 -7.80
CA ARG A 211 -1.38 -2.20 -9.14
C ARG A 211 -0.02 -1.48 -9.16
N GLN A 212 0.15 -0.44 -8.36
CA GLN A 212 1.41 0.29 -8.27
C GLN A 212 2.48 -0.50 -7.53
N VAL A 213 2.11 -1.12 -6.40
CA VAL A 213 3.00 -2.02 -5.68
C VAL A 213 3.40 -3.20 -6.56
N LYS A 214 2.46 -3.80 -7.29
CA LYS A 214 2.77 -4.84 -8.29
C LYS A 214 3.76 -4.37 -9.34
N TRP A 215 3.62 -3.13 -9.84
CA TRP A 215 4.57 -2.55 -10.78
C TRP A 215 5.97 -2.42 -10.15
N ALA A 216 6.06 -1.91 -8.92
CA ALA A 216 7.30 -1.78 -8.19
C ALA A 216 7.96 -3.14 -7.95
N LEU A 217 7.20 -4.14 -7.47
CA LEU A 217 7.68 -5.51 -7.30
C LEU A 217 8.22 -6.11 -8.61
N LYS A 218 7.53 -5.89 -9.73
CA LYS A 218 8.03 -6.31 -11.05
C LYS A 218 9.35 -5.61 -11.42
N LYS A 219 9.49 -4.33 -11.09
CA LYS A 219 10.71 -3.56 -11.34
C LYS A 219 11.88 -4.03 -10.46
N LEU A 220 11.58 -4.51 -9.26
CA LEU A 220 12.49 -5.22 -8.35
C LEU A 220 12.86 -6.63 -8.85
N GLY A 221 12.31 -7.10 -9.99
CA GLY A 221 12.59 -8.43 -10.51
C GLY A 221 11.75 -9.55 -9.88
N LEU A 222 10.82 -9.22 -9.00
CA LEU A 222 9.91 -10.18 -8.39
C LEU A 222 8.83 -10.59 -9.40
N ARG A 223 8.70 -11.90 -9.61
CA ARG A 223 7.66 -12.46 -10.45
C ARG A 223 6.34 -12.46 -9.69
N CYS A 224 5.52 -11.44 -9.88
CA CYS A 224 4.09 -11.56 -9.62
C CYS A 224 3.50 -12.50 -10.68
N VAL A 225 2.81 -13.57 -10.28
CA VAL A 225 2.17 -14.49 -11.22
C VAL A 225 1.18 -13.72 -12.07
N ALA A 226 1.00 -14.19 -13.30
CA ALA A 226 -0.05 -13.70 -14.18
C ALA A 226 -1.38 -13.68 -13.43
N GLU A 227 -2.15 -12.61 -13.61
CA GLU A 227 -3.50 -12.49 -13.05
C GLU A 227 -4.29 -13.77 -13.37
N PRO A 228 -4.92 -14.44 -12.38
CA PRO A 228 -5.68 -15.65 -12.63
C PRO A 228 -6.65 -15.41 -13.78
N ARG A 229 -6.69 -16.33 -14.75
CA ARG A 229 -7.54 -16.23 -15.94
C ARG A 229 -9.04 -16.15 -15.62
N TRP A 230 -9.42 -16.41 -14.37
CA TRP A 230 -10.79 -16.60 -13.89
C TRP A 230 -11.47 -15.25 -13.59
N PHE A 231 -10.73 -14.14 -13.71
CA PHE A 231 -11.21 -12.75 -13.67
C PHE A 231 -11.78 -12.24 -15.01
N ARG A 232 -12.10 -13.13 -15.95
CA ARG A 232 -12.82 -12.76 -17.18
C ARG A 232 -14.32 -12.77 -16.92
N THR A 233 -14.88 -11.60 -16.64
CA THR A 233 -16.34 -11.45 -16.77
C THR A 233 -16.73 -11.66 -18.24
N LYS A 234 -17.95 -12.13 -18.51
CA LYS A 234 -18.52 -12.26 -19.88
C LYS A 234 -18.54 -10.94 -20.67
N LYS A 235 -18.26 -9.79 -20.03
CA LYS A 235 -18.16 -8.45 -20.64
C LYS A 235 -16.72 -7.92 -20.80
N GLY A 236 -15.71 -8.77 -20.62
CA GLY A 236 -14.29 -8.42 -20.78
C GLY A 236 -13.49 -8.55 -19.48
N PRO A 237 -12.15 -8.64 -19.57
CA PRO A 237 -11.30 -8.87 -18.42
C PRO A 237 -11.21 -7.62 -17.55
N LEU A 238 -11.59 -7.74 -16.28
CA LEU A 238 -11.03 -6.91 -15.22
C LEU A 238 -10.06 -7.82 -14.48
N PRO A 239 -8.76 -7.77 -14.76
CA PRO A 239 -7.81 -8.62 -14.10
C PRO A 239 -7.34 -7.88 -12.83
N LEU A 240 -7.70 -8.41 -11.67
CA LEU A 240 -7.71 -7.57 -10.46
C LEU A 240 -6.67 -7.95 -9.42
N PHE A 241 -6.16 -9.19 -9.41
CA PHE A 241 -5.12 -9.55 -8.45
C PHE A 241 -4.02 -10.38 -9.11
N PRO A 242 -2.75 -9.99 -8.97
CA PRO A 242 -1.68 -10.98 -9.09
C PRO A 242 -1.80 -11.95 -7.92
N THR A 243 -1.80 -13.25 -8.21
CA THR A 243 -1.30 -14.21 -7.24
C THR A 243 0.21 -13.94 -7.18
N ILE A 244 0.78 -13.71 -6.01
CA ILE A 244 2.22 -13.92 -5.85
C ILE A 244 2.31 -15.42 -5.62
N THR A 245 3.14 -16.16 -6.37
CA THR A 245 3.44 -17.55 -6.02
C THR A 245 4.06 -17.47 -4.64
N SER A 246 3.28 -17.87 -3.63
CA SER A 246 3.54 -17.84 -2.19
C SER A 246 4.58 -16.80 -1.74
N PHE A 247 4.25 -15.84 -0.87
CA PHE A 247 5.28 -14.94 -0.32
C PHE A 247 6.47 -15.71 0.30
N SER A 248 6.24 -16.96 0.71
CA SER A 248 7.27 -17.95 1.10
C SER A 248 8.22 -18.39 -0.04
N ALA A 249 7.77 -18.39 -1.29
CA ALA A 249 8.50 -18.72 -2.51
C ALA A 249 9.09 -17.51 -3.22
N ILE A 250 8.90 -16.29 -2.69
CA ILE A 250 9.83 -15.20 -2.97
C ILE A 250 11.17 -15.63 -2.36
N THR A 251 11.95 -16.40 -3.14
CA THR A 251 13.38 -16.69 -2.90
C THR A 251 13.99 -15.44 -2.29
N PRO A 252 14.77 -15.55 -1.18
CA PRO A 252 15.10 -14.42 -0.31
C PRO A 252 15.63 -13.29 -1.18
N PHE A 253 14.71 -12.40 -1.53
CA PHE A 253 15.03 -11.30 -2.38
C PHE A 253 15.90 -10.45 -1.49
N SER A 254 17.15 -10.28 -1.90
CA SER A 254 18.10 -9.51 -1.13
C SER A 254 17.68 -8.03 -1.22
N CYS A 255 16.71 -7.65 -0.40
CA CYS A 255 16.44 -6.26 -0.07
C CYS A 255 17.63 -5.62 0.66
N ALA A 256 18.78 -6.30 0.79
CA ALA A 256 19.97 -5.74 1.42
C ALA A 256 20.47 -4.47 0.72
N GLU A 257 20.15 -4.31 -0.57
CA GLU A 257 20.48 -3.11 -1.34
C GLU A 257 19.56 -1.91 -1.04
N TYR A 258 18.40 -2.15 -0.43
CA TYR A 258 17.44 -1.10 -0.11
C TYR A 258 17.55 -0.72 1.36
N PRO A 259 17.61 0.58 1.69
CA PRO A 259 17.56 1.01 3.07
C PRO A 259 16.24 0.54 3.68
N VAL A 260 16.34 -0.07 4.87
CA VAL A 260 15.18 -0.35 5.71
C VAL A 260 15.11 0.73 6.76
N TRP A 261 13.96 1.36 6.90
CA TRP A 261 13.70 2.32 7.95
C TRP A 261 12.56 1.85 8.84
N PRO A 262 12.50 2.34 10.09
CA PRO A 262 11.35 2.10 10.96
C PRO A 262 10.13 2.82 10.40
N CYS A 263 8.95 2.19 10.55
CA CYS A 263 7.70 2.78 10.09
C CYS A 263 7.48 4.16 10.73
N PRO A 264 7.18 5.22 9.95
CA PRO A 264 6.93 6.55 10.46
C PRO A 264 5.78 6.54 11.47
N THR A 265 5.97 7.21 12.60
CA THR A 265 4.97 7.31 13.66
C THR A 265 3.65 7.88 13.12
N LEU A 266 2.53 7.32 13.59
CA LEU A 266 1.21 7.88 13.32
C LEU A 266 1.17 9.30 13.91
N PRO A 267 0.95 10.34 13.10
CA PRO A 267 0.92 11.71 13.59
C PRO A 267 -0.33 11.93 14.44
N ALA A 268 -0.22 12.82 15.42
CA ALA A 268 -1.35 13.18 16.26
C ALA A 268 -2.53 13.70 15.43
N GLU A 269 -3.75 13.38 15.86
CA GLU A 269 -4.96 13.90 15.27
C GLU A 269 -4.98 15.44 15.41
N SER A 270 -4.91 16.13 14.28
CA SER A 270 -4.96 17.59 14.20
C SER A 270 -5.58 18.01 12.87
N ASP A 271 -6.22 19.17 12.85
CA ASP A 271 -6.83 19.73 11.63
C ASP A 271 -5.83 19.84 10.48
N GLY A 272 -4.58 20.19 10.79
CA GLY A 272 -3.50 20.26 9.80
C GLY A 272 -3.22 18.91 9.15
N ASN A 273 -3.13 17.84 9.93
CA ASN A 273 -2.93 16.49 9.39
C ASN A 273 -4.16 16.02 8.61
N ASP A 274 -5.36 16.35 9.08
CA ASP A 274 -6.57 15.96 8.37
C ASP A 274 -6.64 16.59 6.98
N ILE A 275 -6.37 17.91 6.85
CA ILE A 275 -6.38 18.64 5.57
C ILE A 275 -5.54 17.93 4.50
N TRP A 276 -4.36 17.43 4.89
CA TRP A 276 -3.43 16.72 4.01
C TRP A 276 -3.70 15.23 3.86
N GLY A 277 -4.79 14.72 4.43
CA GLY A 277 -5.13 13.30 4.39
C GLY A 277 -4.21 12.42 5.24
N ARG A 278 -3.47 13.02 6.19
CA ARG A 278 -2.49 12.40 7.07
C ARG A 278 -3.05 12.02 8.45
N SER A 279 -4.30 12.33 8.77
CA SER A 279 -4.98 11.78 9.95
C SER A 279 -5.27 10.28 9.75
N PHE A 280 -5.46 9.54 10.85
CA PHE A 280 -5.83 8.13 10.78
C PHE A 280 -7.09 7.94 9.93
N HIS A 281 -8.11 8.76 10.19
CA HIS A 281 -9.38 8.68 9.49
C HIS A 281 -9.29 9.07 8.01
N ALA A 282 -8.55 10.13 7.66
CA ALA A 282 -8.45 10.55 6.27
C ALA A 282 -7.56 9.62 5.43
N SER A 283 -6.58 8.93 6.04
CA SER A 283 -5.77 7.91 5.34
C SER A 283 -6.61 6.73 4.84
N GLN A 284 -7.76 6.48 5.46
CA GLN A 284 -8.73 5.45 5.08
C GLN A 284 -9.62 5.87 3.90
N ALA A 285 -9.53 7.13 3.47
CA ALA A 285 -10.22 7.67 2.31
C ALA A 285 -9.39 7.51 1.03
N GLN A 286 -10.02 7.80 -0.10
CA GLN A 286 -9.39 7.77 -1.42
C GLN A 286 -8.31 8.85 -1.53
N SER A 287 -7.15 8.50 -2.11
CA SER A 287 -6.14 9.49 -2.55
C SER A 287 -6.77 10.54 -3.47
N GLN A 288 -6.39 11.82 -3.31
CA GLN A 288 -6.81 12.88 -4.24
C GLN A 288 -6.39 12.59 -5.68
N ALA A 289 -5.28 11.89 -5.88
CA ALA A 289 -4.84 11.46 -7.20
C ALA A 289 -5.90 10.60 -7.90
N LEU A 290 -6.57 9.72 -7.16
CA LEU A 290 -7.66 8.91 -7.71
C LEU A 290 -8.87 9.74 -8.11
N ARG A 291 -9.22 10.72 -7.29
CA ARG A 291 -10.30 11.65 -7.63
C ARG A 291 -9.97 12.47 -8.87
N CYS A 292 -8.74 13.00 -8.95
CA CYS A 292 -8.28 13.75 -10.11
C CYS A 292 -8.31 12.89 -11.37
N LEU A 293 -7.81 11.66 -11.29
CA LEU A 293 -7.81 10.71 -12.40
C LEU A 293 -9.23 10.29 -12.82
N TRP A 294 -10.13 10.08 -11.85
CA TRP A 294 -11.55 9.81 -12.11
C TRP A 294 -12.23 10.99 -12.82
N LEU A 295 -12.02 12.23 -12.33
CA LEU A 295 -12.52 13.44 -12.98
C LEU A 295 -11.92 13.62 -14.39
N CYS A 296 -10.62 13.36 -14.55
CA CYS A 296 -9.97 13.39 -15.87
C CYS A 296 -10.58 12.32 -16.80
N SER A 297 -10.86 11.12 -16.30
CA SER A 297 -11.48 10.06 -17.10
C SER A 297 -12.89 10.44 -17.55
N ILE A 298 -13.68 11.07 -16.68
CA ILE A 298 -15.02 11.58 -17.02
C ILE A 298 -14.92 12.71 -18.04
N ALA A 299 -14.00 13.66 -17.86
CA ALA A 299 -13.78 14.73 -18.83
C ALA A 299 -13.41 14.13 -20.20
N VAL A 300 -12.45 13.21 -20.25
CA VAL A 300 -12.05 12.55 -21.50
C VAL A 300 -13.21 11.79 -22.15
N LEU A 301 -14.03 11.08 -21.37
CA LEU A 301 -15.21 10.37 -21.89
C LEU A 301 -16.28 11.34 -22.43
N ASN A 302 -16.47 12.49 -21.77
CA ASN A 302 -17.45 13.50 -22.20
C ASN A 302 -16.96 14.34 -23.39
N TYR A 303 -15.65 14.48 -23.57
CA TYR A 303 -15.02 15.24 -24.67
C TYR A 303 -14.45 14.32 -25.76
N ALA A 304 -14.87 13.05 -25.81
CA ALA A 304 -14.30 11.96 -26.61
C ALA A 304 -14.41 12.11 -28.15
N THR A 305 -14.81 13.26 -28.68
CA THR A 305 -14.72 13.56 -30.11
C THR A 305 -13.36 14.10 -30.55
N TYR A 306 -12.51 14.61 -29.64
CA TYR A 306 -11.23 15.24 -30.01
C TYR A 306 -9.95 14.53 -29.56
N PHE A 307 -10.01 13.65 -28.55
CA PHE A 307 -8.84 12.91 -28.07
C PHE A 307 -9.14 11.41 -28.07
N ALA A 308 -8.79 10.75 -29.18
CA ALA A 308 -8.86 9.30 -29.31
C ALA A 308 -8.01 8.62 -28.21
N VAL A 309 -8.73 8.08 -27.22
CA VAL A 309 -8.40 7.01 -26.26
C VAL A 309 -6.91 6.75 -25.99
N PRO A 310 -6.39 7.28 -24.86
CA PRO A 310 -5.23 6.71 -24.19
C PRO A 310 -5.67 6.13 -22.83
N HIS A 311 -6.74 5.33 -22.77
CA HIS A 311 -7.35 4.94 -21.48
C HIS A 311 -6.58 3.83 -20.74
N ILE A 312 -5.79 3.00 -21.44
CA ILE A 312 -5.06 1.86 -20.83
C ILE A 312 -3.55 2.12 -20.75
N SER A 313 -2.96 2.69 -21.80
CA SER A 313 -1.52 3.04 -21.82
C SER A 313 -1.19 4.12 -20.79
N THR A 314 -2.05 5.14 -20.65
CA THR A 314 -1.85 6.18 -19.63
C THR A 314 -1.97 5.62 -18.21
N MET A 315 -2.87 4.66 -17.97
CA MET A 315 -2.98 4.03 -16.66
C MET A 315 -1.69 3.30 -16.26
N ARG A 316 -0.98 2.68 -17.21
CA ARG A 316 0.33 2.06 -16.95
C ARG A 316 1.40 3.09 -16.58
N LEU A 317 1.37 4.26 -17.22
CA LEU A 317 2.31 5.34 -16.91
C LEU A 317 2.05 5.90 -15.51
N PHE A 318 0.80 6.17 -15.17
CA PHE A 318 0.43 6.58 -13.80
C PHE A 318 0.75 5.52 -12.75
N GLN A 319 0.59 4.23 -13.09
CA GLN A 319 0.99 3.14 -12.20
C GLN A 319 2.48 3.17 -11.87
N SER A 320 3.33 3.47 -12.85
CA SER A 320 4.78 3.54 -12.64
C SER A 320 5.22 4.71 -11.76
N LEU A 321 4.39 5.75 -11.66
CA LEU A 321 4.72 6.98 -10.94
C LEU A 321 4.28 6.98 -9.49
N GLY A 322 3.59 5.95 -8.99
CA GLY A 322 3.21 5.89 -7.58
C GLY A 322 2.10 6.86 -7.16
N LEU A 323 1.38 7.52 -8.09
CA LEU A 323 0.40 8.58 -7.79
C LEU A 323 -0.67 8.21 -6.77
N PHE A 324 -1.12 6.95 -6.72
CA PHE A 324 -2.09 6.50 -5.71
C PHE A 324 -1.46 6.15 -4.34
N ILE A 325 -0.13 6.08 -4.25
CA ILE A 325 0.61 5.91 -3.00
C ILE A 325 0.83 7.27 -2.35
N TRP A 326 1.24 8.28 -3.12
CA TRP A 326 1.60 9.60 -2.62
C TRP A 326 0.49 10.31 -1.86
N ASP A 327 0.86 10.97 -0.76
CA ASP A 327 -0.09 11.76 0.02
C ASP A 327 -0.42 13.10 -0.62
N ASP A 328 -1.46 13.77 -0.12
CA ASP A 328 -1.95 15.00 -0.74
C ASP A 328 -0.94 16.15 -0.60
N ARG A 329 -0.08 16.14 0.43
CA ARG A 329 0.95 17.17 0.62
C ARG A 329 2.08 17.02 -0.38
N ARG A 330 2.58 15.80 -0.63
CA ARG A 330 3.56 15.53 -1.69
C ARG A 330 2.99 15.93 -3.02
N MET A 331 1.77 15.49 -3.33
CA MET A 331 1.09 15.84 -4.57
C MET A 331 0.90 17.35 -4.73
N PHE A 332 0.60 18.08 -3.66
CA PHE A 332 0.51 19.55 -3.68
C PHE A 332 1.88 20.22 -3.88
N THR A 333 2.91 19.75 -3.17
CA THR A 333 4.28 20.29 -3.23
C THR A 333 4.87 20.13 -4.63
N LEU A 334 4.60 18.99 -5.28
CA LEU A 334 4.95 18.75 -6.68
C LEU A 334 4.07 19.53 -7.68
N GLY A 335 3.18 20.38 -7.16
CA GLY A 335 2.22 21.15 -7.94
C GLY A 335 1.13 20.31 -8.59
N LEU A 336 1.09 18.99 -8.40
CA LEU A 336 0.13 18.09 -9.05
C LEU A 336 -1.29 18.33 -8.53
N VAL A 337 -1.50 18.53 -7.24
CA VAL A 337 -2.84 18.86 -6.70
C VAL A 337 -2.88 20.33 -6.29
N ARG A 338 -4.01 21.00 -6.52
CA ARG A 338 -4.28 22.31 -5.93
C ARG A 338 -5.26 22.14 -4.78
N LEU A 339 -4.89 22.62 -3.60
CA LEU A 339 -5.89 22.92 -2.58
C LEU A 339 -6.60 24.19 -3.01
N VAL A 340 -7.93 24.15 -3.12
CA VAL A 340 -8.72 25.36 -3.24
C VAL A 340 -8.92 25.87 -1.80
N PRO A 341 -8.33 26.99 -1.39
CA PRO A 341 -8.62 27.57 -0.08
C PRO A 341 -10.11 27.96 -0.07
N ILE A 342 -10.88 27.35 0.82
CA ILE A 342 -12.20 27.88 1.15
C ILE A 342 -11.96 29.13 1.97
N GLY A 343 -12.33 30.30 1.43
CA GLY A 343 -12.40 31.52 2.23
C GLY A 343 -13.31 31.32 3.44
N PRO A 344 -13.03 31.95 4.60
CA PRO A 344 -13.83 31.77 5.80
C PRO A 344 -15.30 32.06 5.48
N ARG A 345 -16.21 31.15 5.86
CA ARG A 345 -17.63 31.49 5.89
C ARG A 345 -17.80 32.64 6.89
N PRO A 346 -18.57 33.70 6.56
CA PRO A 346 -18.87 34.74 7.53
C PRO A 346 -19.55 34.10 8.75
N GLY A 347 -18.91 34.20 9.92
CA GLY A 347 -19.51 33.82 11.21
C GLY A 347 -19.08 32.48 11.83
N THR A 348 -18.15 31.72 11.25
CA THR A 348 -17.63 30.48 11.88
C THR A 348 -16.11 30.48 12.01
N LEU A 349 -15.61 30.56 13.24
CA LEU A 349 -14.21 30.26 13.62
C LEU A 349 -14.04 28.73 13.65
N THR A 350 -13.89 28.09 12.49
CA THR A 350 -13.52 26.66 12.37
C THR A 350 -12.98 26.38 10.95
N PRO A 351 -12.14 25.34 10.78
CA PRO A 351 -11.10 25.28 9.75
C PRO A 351 -11.65 25.00 8.36
N ALA A 352 -10.84 25.34 7.36
CA ALA A 352 -11.07 25.11 5.95
C ALA A 352 -11.69 23.72 5.68
N ARG A 353 -12.93 23.69 5.19
CA ARG A 353 -13.49 22.46 4.63
C ARG A 353 -12.76 22.12 3.32
N ARG A 354 -12.69 20.84 2.96
CA ARG A 354 -12.33 20.42 1.61
C ARG A 354 -13.53 20.68 0.70
N LEU A 355 -13.43 21.61 -0.26
CA LEU A 355 -14.39 21.68 -1.37
C LEU A 355 -13.74 21.29 -2.69
N HIS A 356 -14.48 20.41 -3.33
CA HIS A 356 -14.24 19.71 -4.58
C HIS A 356 -14.56 20.66 -5.75
N GLY A 357 -13.53 21.15 -6.44
CA GLY A 357 -13.67 21.89 -7.70
C GLY A 357 -13.01 21.12 -8.85
N PRO A 358 -13.62 21.05 -10.05
CA PRO A 358 -13.19 20.16 -11.14
C PRO A 358 -12.04 20.73 -11.98
N ALA A 359 -11.25 21.68 -11.45
CA ALA A 359 -10.16 22.27 -12.21
C ALA A 359 -8.96 21.33 -12.22
N ILE A 360 -8.75 20.61 -13.33
CA ILE A 360 -7.51 19.87 -13.58
C ILE A 360 -6.35 20.88 -13.54
N PRO A 361 -5.43 20.79 -12.58
CA PRO A 361 -4.31 21.72 -12.50
C PRO A 361 -3.47 21.69 -13.79
N SER A 362 -3.01 22.85 -14.27
CA SER A 362 -2.16 22.94 -15.49
C SER A 362 -0.86 22.13 -15.37
N SER A 363 -0.44 21.79 -14.16
CA SER A 363 0.62 20.86 -13.81
C SER A 363 0.31 19.41 -14.17
N TRP A 364 -0.93 18.91 -14.07
CA TRP A 364 -1.29 17.58 -14.58
C TRP A 364 -1.15 17.53 -16.09
N THR A 365 -1.59 18.57 -16.80
CA THR A 365 -1.43 18.65 -18.26
C THR A 365 0.05 18.70 -18.65
N ARG A 366 0.90 19.41 -17.88
CA ARG A 366 2.35 19.44 -18.08
C ARG A 366 3.00 18.08 -17.79
N LEU A 367 2.67 17.45 -16.66
CA LEU A 367 3.13 16.11 -16.32
C LEU A 367 2.72 15.10 -17.40
N TYR A 368 1.46 15.13 -17.82
CA TYR A 368 0.92 14.28 -18.89
C TYR A 368 1.67 14.48 -20.21
N ARG A 369 1.88 15.74 -20.64
CA ARG A 369 2.64 16.05 -21.85
C ARG A 369 4.10 15.58 -21.74
N ARG A 370 4.76 15.80 -20.60
CA ARG A 370 6.13 15.34 -20.35
C ARG A 370 6.24 13.82 -20.41
N ILE A 371 5.34 13.10 -19.73
CA ILE A 371 5.29 11.63 -19.73
C ILE A 371 5.09 11.08 -21.15
N LEU A 372 4.26 11.73 -21.96
CA LEU A 372 4.02 11.31 -23.35
C LEU A 372 5.11 11.76 -24.34
N GLY A 373 6.17 12.44 -23.88
CA GLY A 373 7.20 12.99 -24.75
C GLY A 373 6.68 14.09 -25.69
N LEU A 374 5.54 14.71 -25.35
CA LEU A 374 4.93 15.81 -26.09
C LEU A 374 5.61 17.14 -25.71
N SER A 375 6.91 17.21 -25.93
CA SER A 375 7.73 18.40 -25.75
C SER A 375 7.67 19.22 -27.03
N GLY A 376 6.87 20.29 -27.03
CA GLY A 376 6.90 21.31 -28.10
C GLY A 376 5.63 21.35 -28.96
N ARG A 377 4.68 22.19 -28.54
CA ARG A 377 3.97 23.19 -29.37
C ARG A 377 2.96 23.89 -28.48
N HIS A 378 3.11 25.20 -28.35
CA HIS A 378 2.08 26.06 -27.79
C HIS A 378 0.81 25.90 -28.65
N PRO A 379 -0.40 25.83 -28.09
CA PRO A 379 -1.64 25.74 -28.86
C PRO A 379 -2.02 27.04 -29.60
N ASN A 380 -1.09 28.00 -29.74
CA ASN A 380 -1.32 29.26 -30.44
C ASN A 380 -0.81 29.25 -31.90
N ALA A 381 -0.44 28.10 -32.46
CA ALA A 381 -0.23 28.00 -33.90
C ALA A 381 -1.60 27.98 -34.59
N THR A 382 -2.01 29.15 -35.07
CA THR A 382 -3.11 29.36 -36.01
C THR A 382 -3.05 28.32 -37.13
N LEU A 383 -4.08 27.48 -37.23
CA LEU A 383 -4.30 26.63 -38.40
C LEU A 383 -4.67 27.53 -39.60
N PRO A 384 -4.22 27.21 -40.83
CA PRO A 384 -4.70 27.90 -42.00
C PRO A 384 -6.18 27.57 -42.25
N PRO A 385 -6.96 28.52 -42.83
CA PRO A 385 -8.39 28.35 -43.08
C PRO A 385 -8.65 27.28 -44.16
N PRO A 386 -9.92 26.77 -44.25
CA PRO A 386 -10.26 25.46 -44.83
C PRO A 386 -9.88 25.25 -46.29
#